data_AF-A0A916EF94-F1
#
_entry.id   AF-A0A916EF94-F1
#
_cell.length_a   1.000
_cell.length_b   1.000
_cell.length_c   1.000
_cell.angle_alpha   90.00
_cell.angle_beta   90.00
_cell.angle_gamma   90.00
#
_symmetry.space_group_name_H-M   'P 1'
#
loop_
_entity.id
_entity.type
_entity.pdbx_description
1 polymer ?
#
loop_
_entity_poly.entity_id
_entity_poly.type
_entity_poly.pdbx_seq_one_letter_code
_entity_poly.pdbx_strand_id
1 'polypeptide(L)'
;MVKYIGSGGFGSVYSALWMEGPRWNWDDGAQEWARAGPMTVALKRLDNSQKISSSFINQIKTYHKCLQSASLAETFGITKDPTSNYMIVMKYITGSC
;
A
#
# COMPACT_ATOMS: atom_id res chain seq x y z
N MET A 1 -6.71 5.08 12.73
CA MET A 1 -7.21 6.34 12.12
C MET A 1 -6.54 6.51 10.76
N VAL A 2 -7.33 6.75 9.71
CA VAL A 2 -6.84 7.00 8.34
C VAL A 2 -6.86 8.51 8.10
N LYS A 3 -5.79 9.08 7.54
CA LYS A 3 -5.67 10.50 7.25
C LYS A 3 -5.33 10.71 5.78
N TYR A 4 -6.03 11.61 5.11
CA TYR A 4 -5.68 12.01 3.76
C TYR A 4 -4.37 12.81 3.74
N ILE A 5 -3.49 12.53 2.77
CA ILE A 5 -2.20 13.23 2.59
C ILE A 5 -2.27 14.17 1.38
N GLY A 6 -2.84 13.68 0.27
CA GLY A 6 -2.88 14.42 -0.99
C GLY A 6 -3.31 13.57 -2.16
N SER A 7 -3.51 14.18 -3.32
CA SER A 7 -3.83 13.49 -4.58
C SER A 7 -2.91 13.98 -5.69
N GLY A 8 -2.75 13.15 -6.72
CA GLY A 8 -2.00 13.49 -7.93
C GLY A 8 -2.52 12.68 -9.12
N GLY A 9 -1.83 12.74 -10.25
CA GLY A 9 -2.28 12.12 -11.51
C GLY A 9 -2.51 10.60 -11.46
N PHE A 10 -1.99 9.92 -10.44
CA PHE A 10 -2.14 8.47 -10.24
C PHE A 10 -3.07 8.10 -9.08
N GLY A 11 -3.92 9.01 -8.62
CA GLY A 11 -4.88 8.80 -7.53
C GLY A 11 -4.44 9.39 -6.19
N SER A 12 -5.23 9.13 -5.15
CA SER A 12 -5.07 9.73 -3.81
C SER A 12 -4.15 8.92 -2.89
N VAL A 13 -3.49 9.59 -1.94
CA VAL A 13 -2.62 8.99 -0.92
C VAL A 13 -3.17 9.30 0.47
N TYR A 14 -3.20 8.28 1.31
CA TYR A 14 -3.61 8.36 2.71
C TYR A 14 -2.48 7.81 3.59
N SER A 15 -2.43 8.22 4.86
CA SER A 15 -1.66 7.55 5.90
C SER A 15 -2.61 6.79 6.82
N ALA A 16 -2.13 5.69 7.38
CA ALA A 16 -2.85 4.95 8.40
C ALA A 16 -1.89 4.33 9.40
N LEU A 17 -2.34 4.19 10.65
CA LEU A 17 -1.68 3.34 11.64
C LEU A 17 -2.18 1.90 11.45
N TRP A 18 -1.27 1.00 11.07
CA TRP A 18 -1.53 -0.43 11.01
C TRP A 18 -1.06 -1.09 12.30
N MET A 19 -2.01 -1.43 13.18
CA MET A 19 -1.73 -1.88 14.55
C MET A 19 -0.94 -3.19 14.63
N GLU A 20 -1.22 -4.14 13.74
CA GLU A 20 -0.49 -5.42 13.73
C GLU A 20 0.78 -5.33 12.86
N GLY A 21 0.84 -4.40 11.91
CA GLY A 21 1.91 -4.34 10.92
C GLY A 21 1.96 -5.56 9.98
N PRO A 22 2.96 -5.61 9.08
CA PRO A 22 3.15 -6.71 8.15
C PRO A 22 3.55 -8.00 8.88
N ARG A 23 3.25 -9.13 8.23
CA ARG A 23 3.82 -10.43 8.60
C ARG A 23 5.29 -10.45 8.18
N TRP A 24 6.15 -10.88 9.08
CA TRP A 24 7.61 -10.80 8.89
C TRP A 24 8.24 -12.20 8.87
N ASN A 25 8.17 -12.96 9.97
CA ASN A 25 8.78 -14.29 10.10
C ASN A 25 7.74 -15.32 10.51
N TRP A 26 7.94 -16.58 10.11
CA TRP A 26 7.21 -17.71 10.67
C TRP A 26 7.80 -18.04 12.05
N ASP A 27 6.97 -18.04 13.08
CA ASP A 27 7.31 -18.53 14.41
C ASP A 27 6.91 -20.00 14.50
N ASP A 28 7.90 -20.89 14.53
CA ASP A 28 7.66 -22.33 14.59
C ASP A 28 7.11 -22.78 15.95
N GLY A 29 7.41 -22.07 17.05
CA GLY A 29 6.91 -22.40 18.37
C GLY A 29 5.43 -22.06 18.54
N ALA A 30 5.01 -20.92 17.99
CA ALA A 30 3.62 -20.47 18.01
C ALA A 30 2.79 -20.96 16.81
N GLN A 31 3.44 -21.56 15.80
CA GLN A 31 2.84 -21.98 14.52
C GLN A 31 2.05 -20.86 13.83
N GLU A 32 2.58 -19.64 13.91
CA GLU A 32 1.96 -18.45 13.34
C GLU A 32 2.99 -17.49 12.73
N TRP A 33 2.52 -16.59 11.87
CA TRP A 33 3.37 -15.53 11.33
C TRP A 33 3.50 -14.39 12.34
N ALA A 34 4.73 -14.18 12.83
CA ALA A 34 5.09 -13.04 13.64
C ALA A 34 4.78 -11.73 12.90
N ARG A 35 4.28 -10.78 13.69
CA ARG A 35 3.83 -9.45 13.29
C ARG A 35 4.90 -8.44 13.64
N ALA A 36 5.20 -7.49 12.74
CA ALA A 36 6.16 -6.42 13.03
C ALA A 36 5.65 -5.42 14.10
N GLY A 37 4.37 -5.45 14.42
CA GLY A 37 3.74 -4.54 15.38
C GLY A 37 3.28 -3.22 14.75
N PRO A 38 2.80 -2.26 15.58
CA PRO A 38 2.20 -1.04 15.09
C PRO A 38 3.14 -0.21 14.22
N MET A 39 2.72 0.10 13.00
CA MET A 39 3.50 0.98 12.11
C MET A 39 2.62 1.91 11.29
N THR A 40 3.18 3.06 10.90
CA THR A 40 2.51 3.97 9.97
C THR A 40 2.79 3.53 8.53
N VAL A 41 1.72 3.44 7.74
CA VAL A 41 1.77 3.07 6.32
C VAL A 41 1.18 4.15 5.43
N ALA A 42 1.66 4.22 4.20
CA ALA A 42 1.01 4.94 3.11
C ALA A 42 0.05 4.01 2.38
N LEU A 43 -1.14 4.52 2.06
CA LEU A 43 -2.16 3.84 1.27
C LEU A 43 -2.37 4.63 -0.02
N LYS A 44 -1.88 4.10 -1.14
CA LYS A 44 -2.10 4.68 -2.47
C LYS A 44 -3.38 4.11 -3.06
N ARG A 45 -4.44 4.92 -3.11
CA ARG A 45 -5.73 4.55 -3.72
C ARG A 45 -5.65 4.63 -5.24
N LEU A 46 -6.13 3.60 -5.91
CA LEU A 46 -6.26 3.53 -7.35
C LEU A 46 -7.72 3.80 -7.72
N ASP A 47 -8.00 4.99 -8.24
CA ASP A 47 -9.37 5.40 -8.55
C ASP A 47 -9.95 4.60 -9.73
N ASN A 48 -11.26 4.37 -9.70
CA ASN A 48 -12.02 3.62 -10.70
C ASN A 48 -11.54 2.17 -10.90
N SER A 49 -10.89 1.58 -9.90
CA SER A 49 -10.36 0.22 -9.98
C SER A 49 -11.39 -0.89 -9.75
N GLN A 50 -12.66 -0.54 -9.57
CA GLN A 50 -13.72 -1.52 -9.33
C GLN A 50 -13.97 -2.41 -10.56
N LYS A 51 -13.69 -1.89 -11.75
CA LYS A 51 -13.73 -2.64 -13.00
C LYS A 51 -12.30 -2.89 -13.45
N ILE A 52 -11.90 -4.16 -13.56
CA ILE A 52 -10.60 -4.51 -14.14
C ILE A 52 -10.65 -4.15 -15.63
N SER A 53 -10.13 -2.99 -15.97
CA SER A 53 -9.96 -2.51 -17.34
C SER A 53 -8.51 -2.67 -17.79
N SER A 54 -8.28 -2.65 -19.10
CA SER A 54 -6.93 -2.56 -19.67
C SER A 54 -6.17 -1.32 -19.17
N SER A 55 -6.88 -0.20 -18.97
CA SER A 55 -6.31 1.02 -18.39
C SER A 55 -5.87 0.85 -16.94
N PHE A 56 -6.59 0.08 -16.13
CA PHE A 56 -6.22 -0.26 -14.76
C PHE A 56 -4.98 -1.17 -14.72
N ILE A 57 -4.93 -2.19 -15.57
CA ILE A 57 -3.77 -3.09 -15.69
C ILE A 57 -2.53 -2.29 -16.12
N ASN A 58 -2.67 -1.36 -17.07
CA ASN A 58 -1.57 -0.51 -17.50
C ASN A 58 -1.08 0.42 -16.38
N GLN A 59 -1.99 0.97 -15.57
CA GLN A 59 -1.60 1.77 -14.39
C GLN A 59 -0.81 0.94 -13.38
N ILE A 60 -1.25 -0.29 -13.05
CA ILE A 60 -0.48 -1.19 -12.17
C ILE A 60 0.89 -1.50 -12.75
N LYS A 61 0.99 -1.79 -14.06
CA LYS A 61 2.28 -2.06 -14.72
C LYS A 61 3.22 -0.85 -14.66
N THR A 62 2.72 0.35 -14.93
CA THR A 62 3.51 1.59 -14.82
C THR A 62 3.94 1.84 -13.38
N TYR A 63 3.04 1.63 -12.43
CA TYR A 63 3.34 1.77 -11.00
C TYR A 63 4.42 0.79 -10.57
N HIS A 64 4.27 -0.49 -10.93
CA HIS A 64 5.24 -1.54 -10.62
C HIS A 64 6.62 -1.25 -11.22
N LYS A 65 6.70 -0.79 -12.47
CA LYS A 65 7.96 -0.36 -13.08
C LYS A 65 8.61 0.80 -12.33
N CYS A 66 7.82 1.79 -11.93
CA CYS A 66 8.30 2.93 -11.15
C CYS A 66 8.82 2.47 -9.78
N LEU A 67 8.08 1.60 -9.08
CA LEU A 67 8.50 1.01 -7.81
C LEU A 67 9.79 0.20 -7.92
N GLN A 68 9.93 -0.63 -8.96
CA GLN A 68 11.16 -1.38 -9.22
C GLN A 68 12.36 -0.47 -9.47
N SER A 69 12.16 0.64 -10.21
CA SER A 69 13.24 1.59 -10.48
C SER A 69 13.67 2.41 -9.26
N ALA A 70 12.75 2.63 -8.31
CA ALA A 70 12.96 3.58 -7.22
C ALA A 70 13.61 2.97 -5.98
N SER A 71 13.67 1.64 -5.81
CA SER A 71 14.10 0.92 -4.59
C SER A 71 13.47 1.36 -3.24
N LEU A 72 12.62 2.39 -3.25
CA LEU A 72 12.34 3.23 -2.08
C LEU A 72 11.05 2.86 -1.35
N ALA A 73 10.06 2.25 -1.99
CA ALA A 73 8.77 2.02 -1.35
C ALA A 73 8.50 0.52 -1.19
N GLU A 74 9.03 -0.01 -0.09
CA GLU A 74 8.68 -1.32 0.45
C GLU A 74 7.15 -1.47 0.43
N THR A 75 6.67 -2.36 -0.43
CA THR A 75 5.24 -2.58 -0.68
C THR A 75 4.83 -3.82 0.09
N PHE A 76 3.88 -3.66 1.01
CA PHE A 76 3.41 -4.74 1.87
C PHE A 76 2.27 -5.54 1.26
N GLY A 77 1.54 -4.96 0.31
CA GLY A 77 0.47 -5.66 -0.40
C GLY A 77 -0.62 -4.73 -0.93
N ILE A 78 -1.81 -5.30 -1.12
CA ILE A 78 -2.97 -4.64 -1.70
C ILE A 78 -4.18 -4.85 -0.77
N THR A 79 -4.99 -3.81 -0.61
CA THR A 79 -6.27 -3.84 0.12
C THR A 79 -7.37 -3.16 -0.69
N LYS A 80 -8.59 -3.07 -0.15
CA LYS A 80 -9.69 -2.28 -0.72
C LYS A 80 -10.21 -1.28 0.30
N ASP A 81 -10.61 -0.12 -0.19
CA ASP A 81 -11.36 0.84 0.60
C ASP A 81 -12.85 0.44 0.70
N PRO A 82 -13.66 1.12 1.53
CA PRO A 82 -15.10 0.85 1.63
C PRO A 82 -15.87 1.05 0.31
N THR A 83 -15.32 1.80 -0.64
CA THR A 83 -15.88 1.97 -1.99
C THR A 83 -15.41 0.89 -2.96
N SER A 84 -14.78 -0.19 -2.48
CA SER A 84 -14.21 -1.26 -3.30
C SER A 84 -13.12 -0.85 -4.28
N ASN A 85 -12.54 0.34 -4.14
CA ASN A 85 -11.35 0.72 -4.87
C ASN A 85 -10.11 0.11 -4.22
N TYR A 86 -9.21 -0.42 -5.05
CA TYR A 86 -7.96 -1.03 -4.64
C TYR A 86 -7.01 0.03 -4.09
N MET A 87 -6.29 -0.33 -3.05
CA MET A 87 -5.24 0.49 -2.47
C MET A 87 -3.97 -0.34 -2.33
N ILE A 88 -2.83 0.27 -2.64
CA ILE A 88 -1.52 -0.34 -2.41
C ILE A 88 -1.03 0.11 -1.03
N VAL A 89 -0.64 -0.86 -0.21
CA VAL A 89 -0.13 -0.65 1.16
C VAL A 89 1.39 -0.60 1.10
N MET A 90 1.97 0.49 1.60
CA MET A 90 3.39 0.78 1.44
C MET A 90 3.97 1.36 2.73
N LYS A 91 5.28 1.23 2.88
CA LYS A 91 6.01 1.93 3.95
C LYS A 91 5.79 3.44 3.83
N TYR A 92 5.41 4.05 4.94
CA TYR A 92 5.32 5.50 5.02
C TYR A 92 6.74 6.08 5.12
N ILE A 93 7.16 6.83 4.11
CA ILE A 93 8.49 7.47 4.09
C ILE A 93 8.31 8.93 4.52
N THR A 94 8.88 9.30 5.66
CA THR A 94 9.03 10.69 6.07
C THR A 94 10.33 11.23 5.46
N GLY A 95 10.27 11.58 4.18
CA GLY A 95 11.36 12.26 3.48
C GLY A 95 10.77 13.41 2.69
N SER A 96 11.04 14.63 3.12
CA SER A 96 10.81 15.84 2.33
C SER A 96 11.61 15.71 1.03
N CYS A 97 10.90 15.83 -0.11
CA CYS A 97 11.53 16.30 -1.34
C CYS A 97 11.98 17.75 -1.16
#